data_AF-A0A5Q0QE75-F1
#
_entry.id   AF-A0A5Q0QE75-F1
#
_cell.length_a   1.000
_cell.length_b   1.000
_cell.length_c   1.000
_cell.angle_alpha   90.00
_cell.angle_beta   90.00
_cell.angle_gamma   90.00
#
_symmetry.space_group_name_H-M   'P 1'
#
loop_
_entity.id
_entity.type
_entity.pdbx_description
1 polymer ?
#
loop_
_entity_poly.entity_id
_entity_poly.type
_entity_poly.pdbx_seq_one_letter_code
_entity_poly.pdbx_strand_id
1 'polypeptide(L)'
;MCQLFRIFVQIYKMQRLIFGFILLFFITSSCKKGLPQGILKEDTMAELLGEVHVLDGYLTTIPIDSAKKLRDPLYNELFTKYGLDSVSFTKNVDYYYGNPDLSVATYDKVIKDLQEKESAFVKEDSIRNAIFSDSVRMVNFQNMRWQSSFNSLMNAKADTLPYGIAEATRRSLTSTGLDVIWRNNIYEKPTVSAATVNPPQTGSTQAAPNVSSPQAKPEELKVEEEAPQAQPQEVKPVDNGRPTDIRRPLQAPDGSQLKEVKPRKPLPTIQ
;
A
#
# COMPACT_ATOMS: atom_id res chain seq x y z
N MET A 1 -43.09 -37.92 78.42
CA MET A 1 -42.40 -38.71 77.36
C MET A 1 -42.64 -38.19 75.94
N CYS A 2 -43.87 -37.93 75.47
CA CYS A 2 -44.13 -37.57 74.04
C CYS A 2 -43.35 -36.36 73.47
N GLN A 3 -43.02 -35.34 74.26
CA GLN A 3 -42.31 -34.15 73.76
C GLN A 3 -40.86 -34.46 73.31
N LEU A 4 -40.14 -35.29 74.09
CA LEU A 4 -38.75 -35.67 73.77
C LEU A 4 -38.68 -36.50 72.48
N PHE A 5 -39.65 -37.39 72.25
CA PHE A 5 -39.74 -38.18 71.02
C PHE A 5 -39.96 -37.31 69.77
N ARG A 6 -40.81 -36.27 69.88
CA ARG A 6 -41.04 -35.33 68.77
C ARG A 6 -39.79 -34.52 68.42
N ILE A 7 -39.02 -34.09 69.42
CA ILE A 7 -37.74 -33.38 69.21
C ILE A 7 -36.72 -34.30 68.54
N PHE A 8 -36.58 -35.54 68.99
CA PHE A 8 -35.65 -36.52 68.40
C PHE A 8 -35.97 -36.84 66.93
N VAL A 9 -37.25 -37.02 66.60
CA VAL A 9 -37.70 -37.23 65.21
C VAL A 9 -37.45 -36.00 64.33
N GLN A 10 -37.62 -34.78 64.86
CA GLN A 10 -37.29 -33.56 64.12
C GLN A 10 -35.78 -33.41 63.88
N ILE A 11 -34.94 -33.70 64.87
CA ILE A 11 -33.47 -33.66 64.72
C ILE A 11 -33.05 -34.64 63.63
N TYR A 12 -33.47 -35.90 63.68
CA TYR A 12 -33.17 -36.91 62.66
C TYR A 12 -33.65 -36.49 61.25
N LYS A 13 -34.86 -35.92 61.15
CA LYS A 13 -35.42 -35.44 59.88
C LYS A 13 -34.62 -34.28 59.27
N MET A 14 -34.19 -33.31 60.10
CA MET A 14 -33.34 -32.20 59.64
C MET A 14 -31.94 -32.67 59.27
N GLN A 15 -31.35 -33.59 60.05
CA GLN A 15 -30.00 -34.13 59.80
C GLN A 15 -29.94 -34.88 58.46
N ARG A 16 -30.96 -35.71 58.15
CA ARG A 16 -31.09 -36.38 56.85
C ARG A 16 -31.21 -35.40 55.68
N LEU A 17 -31.86 -34.26 55.89
CA LEU A 17 -32.00 -33.21 54.88
C LEU A 17 -30.68 -32.47 54.64
N ILE A 18 -29.95 -32.15 55.72
CA ILE A 18 -28.62 -31.50 55.68
C ILE A 18 -27.61 -32.39 54.94
N PHE A 19 -27.56 -33.70 55.23
CA PHE A 19 -26.71 -34.64 54.48
C PHE A 19 -27.05 -34.69 52.98
N GLY A 20 -28.33 -34.59 52.61
CA GLY A 20 -28.75 -34.50 51.21
C GLY A 20 -28.24 -33.24 50.51
N PHE A 21 -28.34 -32.08 51.17
CA PHE A 21 -27.79 -30.82 50.61
C PHE A 21 -26.27 -30.82 50.52
N ILE A 22 -25.55 -31.39 51.49
CA ILE A 22 -24.10 -31.53 51.44
C ILE A 22 -23.70 -32.42 50.25
N LEU A 23 -24.35 -33.57 50.05
CA LEU A 23 -24.09 -34.45 48.92
C LEU A 23 -24.33 -33.74 47.58
N LEU A 24 -25.43 -33.00 47.46
CA LEU A 24 -25.77 -32.22 46.26
C LEU A 24 -24.75 -31.11 45.97
N PHE A 25 -24.24 -30.45 47.02
CA PHE A 25 -23.18 -29.44 46.90
C PHE A 25 -21.85 -30.03 46.39
N PHE A 26 -21.44 -31.20 46.89
CA PHE A 26 -20.24 -31.89 46.38
C PHE A 26 -20.39 -32.35 44.93
N ILE A 27 -21.57 -32.87 44.54
CA ILE A 27 -21.84 -33.29 43.15
C ILE A 27 -21.79 -32.09 42.20
N THR A 28 -22.40 -30.96 42.55
CA THR A 28 -22.41 -29.74 41.72
C THR A 28 -21.06 -29.05 41.64
N SER A 29 -20.25 -29.08 42.69
CA SER A 29 -18.91 -28.46 42.71
C SER A 29 -17.85 -29.24 41.91
N SER A 30 -18.08 -30.54 41.65
CA SER A 30 -17.12 -31.42 40.96
C SER A 30 -16.94 -31.13 39.45
N CYS A 31 -17.85 -30.39 38.82
CA CYS A 31 -17.79 -30.09 37.38
C CYS A 31 -17.00 -28.80 37.07
N LYS A 32 -15.77 -28.69 37.60
CA LYS A 32 -14.81 -27.66 37.17
C LYS A 32 -13.73 -28.30 36.31
N LYS A 33 -13.95 -28.29 34.98
CA LYS A 33 -12.89 -28.53 33.98
C LYS A 33 -11.92 -27.34 33.99
N GLY A 34 -11.06 -27.27 35.00
CA GLY A 34 -9.95 -26.33 35.03
C GLY A 34 -8.91 -26.70 33.96
N LEU A 35 -8.20 -25.71 33.42
CA LEU A 35 -7.02 -25.97 32.60
C LEU A 35 -6.00 -26.79 33.42
N PRO A 36 -5.34 -27.80 32.83
CA PRO A 36 -4.27 -28.53 33.51
C PRO A 36 -3.10 -27.58 33.82
N GLN A 37 -2.43 -27.81 34.94
CA GLN A 37 -1.28 -26.99 35.34
C GLN A 37 -0.14 -27.10 34.31
N GLY A 38 0.35 -25.95 33.84
CA GLY A 38 1.39 -25.87 32.80
C GLY A 38 0.88 -25.77 31.36
N ILE A 39 -0.45 -25.76 31.16
CA ILE A 39 -1.06 -25.46 29.86
C ILE A 39 -1.38 -23.95 29.77
N LEU A 40 -1.01 -23.35 28.66
CA LEU A 40 -1.30 -21.97 28.27
C LEU A 40 -2.80 -21.74 28.13
N LYS A 41 -3.23 -20.47 28.14
CA LYS A 41 -4.59 -20.11 27.73
C LYS A 41 -4.71 -20.21 26.22
N GLU A 42 -5.92 -20.44 25.73
CA GLU A 42 -6.21 -20.61 24.30
C GLU A 42 -5.73 -19.40 23.48
N ASP A 43 -5.99 -18.19 23.96
CA ASP A 43 -5.57 -16.95 23.27
C ASP A 43 -4.03 -16.82 23.21
N THR A 44 -3.33 -17.13 24.30
CA THR A 44 -1.85 -17.14 24.33
C THR A 44 -1.25 -18.26 23.49
N MET A 45 -1.95 -19.39 23.34
CA MET A 45 -1.53 -20.48 22.46
C MET A 45 -1.73 -20.10 20.99
N ALA A 46 -2.84 -19.45 20.65
CA ALA A 46 -3.10 -18.96 19.30
C ALA A 46 -2.06 -17.90 18.88
N GLU A 47 -1.73 -16.96 19.77
CA GLU A 47 -0.67 -15.97 19.50
C GLU A 47 0.69 -16.65 19.25
N LEU A 48 1.09 -17.59 20.13
CA LEU A 48 2.33 -18.35 20.01
C LEU A 48 2.38 -19.20 18.73
N LEU A 49 1.29 -19.89 18.36
CA LEU A 49 1.24 -20.67 17.12
C LEU A 49 1.33 -19.76 15.88
N GLY A 50 0.73 -18.56 15.94
CA GLY A 50 0.91 -17.54 14.92
C GLY A 50 2.38 -17.12 14.77
N GLU A 51 3.09 -16.92 15.87
CA GLU A 51 4.51 -16.56 15.83
C GLU A 51 5.42 -17.72 15.38
N VAL A 52 5.11 -18.97 15.73
CA VAL A 52 5.77 -20.17 15.17
C VAL A 52 5.61 -20.20 13.65
N HIS A 53 4.40 -19.98 13.12
CA HIS A 53 4.17 -19.96 11.67
C HIS A 53 4.88 -18.81 10.95
N VAL A 54 4.96 -17.62 11.56
CA VAL A 54 5.74 -16.50 11.01
C VAL A 54 7.24 -16.80 11.04
N LEU A 55 7.74 -17.41 12.11
CA LEU A 55 9.14 -17.81 12.25
C LEU A 55 9.53 -18.89 11.23
N ASP A 56 8.72 -19.93 11.07
CA ASP A 56 8.92 -20.96 10.03
C ASP A 56 8.87 -20.35 8.63
N GLY A 57 7.91 -19.46 8.37
CA GLY A 57 7.84 -18.68 7.15
C GLY A 57 9.15 -17.94 6.86
N TYR A 58 9.67 -17.19 7.84
CA TYR A 58 10.96 -16.52 7.75
C TYR A 58 12.12 -17.49 7.48
N LEU A 59 12.18 -18.64 8.17
CA LEU A 59 13.21 -19.65 7.96
C LEU A 59 13.19 -20.25 6.54
N THR A 60 12.05 -20.26 5.84
CA THR A 60 11.99 -20.66 4.41
C THR A 60 12.53 -19.61 3.44
N THR A 61 12.64 -18.33 3.84
CA THR A 61 13.16 -17.26 2.98
C THR A 61 14.69 -17.23 2.87
N ILE A 62 15.39 -17.92 3.78
CA ILE A 62 16.85 -17.92 3.89
C ILE A 62 17.46 -19.27 3.45
N PRO A 63 18.74 -19.29 3.02
CA PRO A 63 19.40 -20.53 2.62
C PRO A 63 19.42 -21.58 3.73
N ILE A 64 19.23 -22.86 3.37
CA ILE A 64 19.06 -23.99 4.30
C ILE A 64 20.16 -24.05 5.38
N ASP A 65 21.42 -23.79 5.02
CA ASP A 65 22.53 -23.87 5.99
C ASP A 65 22.60 -22.67 6.95
N SER A 66 22.00 -21.53 6.58
CA SER A 66 21.74 -20.41 7.49
C SER A 66 20.53 -20.71 8.36
N ALA A 67 19.44 -21.25 7.77
CA ALA A 67 18.24 -21.64 8.49
C ALA A 67 18.54 -22.64 9.62
N LYS A 68 19.34 -23.69 9.36
CA LYS A 68 19.78 -24.65 10.39
C LYS A 68 20.50 -24.00 11.57
N LYS A 69 21.31 -22.96 11.33
CA LYS A 69 22.05 -22.25 12.40
C LYS A 69 21.17 -21.30 13.19
N LEU A 70 20.16 -20.71 12.54
CA LEU A 70 19.28 -19.71 13.14
C LEU A 70 18.01 -20.30 13.78
N ARG A 71 17.56 -21.49 13.35
CA ARG A 71 16.34 -22.12 13.88
C ARG A 71 16.38 -22.25 15.40
N ASP A 72 17.38 -22.95 15.93
CA ASP A 72 17.45 -23.26 17.36
C ASP A 72 17.52 -22.00 18.25
N PRO A 73 18.37 -20.97 17.99
CA PRO A 73 18.34 -19.75 18.79
C PRO A 73 17.05 -18.94 18.65
N LEU A 74 16.43 -18.87 17.46
CA LEU A 74 15.16 -18.13 17.27
C LEU A 74 13.98 -18.83 17.98
N TYR A 75 13.92 -20.16 17.93
CA TYR A 75 12.93 -20.94 18.69
C TYR A 75 13.15 -20.82 20.20
N ASN A 76 14.39 -20.75 20.67
CA ASN A 76 14.69 -20.50 22.08
C ASN A 76 14.24 -19.09 22.52
N GLU A 77 14.49 -18.06 21.70
CA GLU A 77 13.98 -16.70 21.97
C GLU A 77 12.45 -16.71 22.07
N LEU A 78 11.77 -17.33 21.09
CA LEU A 78 10.32 -17.49 21.07
C LEU A 78 9.80 -18.20 22.33
N PHE A 79 10.41 -19.32 22.74
CA PHE A 79 10.01 -20.03 23.97
C PHE A 79 10.24 -19.17 25.22
N THR A 80 11.35 -18.44 25.32
CA THR A 80 11.60 -17.55 26.48
C THR A 80 10.59 -16.42 26.59
N LYS A 81 10.13 -15.85 25.47
CA LYS A 81 9.06 -14.83 25.44
C LYS A 81 7.76 -15.32 26.08
N TYR A 82 7.40 -16.59 25.88
CA TYR A 82 6.20 -17.21 26.44
C TYR A 82 6.44 -17.95 27.77
N GLY A 83 7.66 -17.91 28.33
CA GLY A 83 8.01 -18.62 29.56
C GLY A 83 7.98 -20.15 29.43
N LEU A 84 8.25 -20.67 28.24
CA LEU A 84 8.23 -22.09 27.92
C LEU A 84 9.63 -22.69 27.82
N ASP A 85 9.65 -24.02 27.87
CA ASP A 85 10.74 -24.88 27.44
C ASP A 85 10.21 -25.80 26.32
N SER A 86 11.09 -26.39 25.51
CA SER A 86 10.74 -27.29 24.41
C SER A 86 9.80 -28.42 24.86
N VAL A 87 10.02 -29.01 26.04
CA VAL A 87 9.14 -30.06 26.59
C VAL A 87 7.77 -29.50 26.98
N SER A 88 7.71 -28.27 27.48
CA SER A 88 6.46 -27.59 27.83
C SER A 88 5.68 -27.17 26.60
N PHE A 89 6.36 -26.72 25.53
CA PHE A 89 5.75 -26.42 24.24
C PHE A 89 5.08 -27.67 23.64
N THR A 90 5.78 -28.81 23.56
CA THR A 90 5.19 -30.07 23.05
C THR A 90 3.95 -30.48 23.85
N LYS A 91 3.98 -30.40 25.19
CA LYS A 91 2.80 -30.68 26.03
C LYS A 91 1.61 -29.76 25.75
N ASN A 92 1.87 -28.49 25.41
CA ASN A 92 0.83 -27.54 25.05
C ASN A 92 0.23 -27.89 23.68
N VAL A 93 1.09 -28.15 22.68
CA VAL A 93 0.71 -28.61 21.34
C VAL A 93 -0.15 -29.89 21.43
N ASP A 94 0.30 -30.89 22.19
CA ASP A 94 -0.42 -32.16 22.38
C ASP A 94 -1.80 -31.98 23.05
N TYR A 95 -1.94 -31.03 23.98
CA TYR A 95 -3.22 -30.74 24.64
C TYR A 95 -4.25 -30.15 23.68
N TYR A 96 -3.84 -29.19 22.86
CA TYR A 96 -4.72 -28.51 21.90
C TYR A 96 -5.03 -29.36 20.67
N TYR A 97 -4.06 -30.09 20.12
CA TYR A 97 -4.27 -31.02 19.00
C TYR A 97 -4.85 -32.38 19.39
N GLY A 98 -4.77 -32.76 20.67
CA GLY A 98 -5.41 -33.98 21.19
C GLY A 98 -6.95 -33.93 21.20
N ASN A 99 -7.56 -32.76 21.00
CA ASN A 99 -9.00 -32.57 20.95
C ASN A 99 -9.39 -31.82 19.66
N PRO A 100 -10.10 -32.44 18.70
CA PRO A 100 -10.35 -31.81 17.39
C PRO A 100 -11.14 -30.50 17.49
N ASP A 101 -12.14 -30.42 18.38
CA ASP A 101 -12.95 -29.21 18.58
C ASP A 101 -12.10 -28.03 19.11
N LEU A 102 -11.15 -28.29 20.02
CA LEU A 102 -10.24 -27.28 20.54
C LEU A 102 -9.17 -26.89 19.51
N SER A 103 -8.70 -27.86 18.72
CA SER A 103 -7.77 -27.62 17.61
C SER A 103 -8.37 -26.66 16.59
N VAL A 104 -9.62 -26.87 16.18
CA VAL A 104 -10.31 -25.99 15.22
C VAL A 104 -10.49 -24.60 15.82
N ALA A 105 -11.03 -24.49 17.04
CA ALA A 105 -11.24 -23.19 17.70
C ALA A 105 -9.94 -22.38 17.87
N THR A 106 -8.85 -23.04 18.26
CA THR A 106 -7.53 -22.40 18.40
C THR A 106 -6.99 -21.97 17.04
N TYR A 107 -7.10 -22.82 16.00
CA TYR A 107 -6.57 -22.49 14.67
C TYR A 107 -7.38 -21.40 13.96
N ASP A 108 -8.70 -21.34 14.15
CA ASP A 108 -9.53 -20.23 13.66
C ASP A 108 -9.08 -18.88 14.27
N LYS A 109 -8.65 -18.86 15.53
CA LYS A 109 -8.01 -17.68 16.16
C LYS A 109 -6.66 -17.36 15.53
N VAL A 110 -5.79 -18.36 15.33
CA VAL A 110 -4.48 -18.18 14.65
C VAL A 110 -4.65 -17.52 13.29
N ILE A 111 -5.58 -18.03 12.45
CA ILE A 111 -5.88 -17.46 11.13
C ILE A 111 -6.33 -16.01 11.26
N LYS A 112 -7.26 -15.73 12.18
CA LYS A 112 -7.81 -14.37 12.37
C LYS A 112 -6.74 -13.38 12.81
N ASP A 113 -5.89 -13.75 13.77
CA ASP A 113 -4.84 -12.89 14.31
C ASP A 113 -3.75 -12.61 13.25
N LEU A 114 -3.39 -13.61 12.44
CA LEU A 114 -2.49 -13.45 11.30
C LEU A 114 -3.11 -12.56 10.22
N GLN A 115 -4.40 -12.74 9.91
CA GLN A 115 -5.12 -11.91 8.93
C GLN A 115 -5.22 -10.45 9.39
N GLU A 116 -5.39 -10.19 10.69
CA GLU A 116 -5.41 -8.84 11.24
C GLU A 116 -4.02 -8.17 11.09
N LYS A 117 -2.95 -8.88 11.49
CA LYS A 117 -1.54 -8.45 11.36
C LYS A 117 -1.18 -8.14 9.90
N GLU A 118 -1.51 -9.05 8.97
CA GLU A 118 -1.30 -8.85 7.52
C GLU A 118 -2.08 -7.62 7.01
N SER A 119 -3.34 -7.47 7.42
CA SER A 119 -4.16 -6.31 7.00
C SER A 119 -3.64 -4.97 7.52
N ALA A 120 -2.89 -4.96 8.63
CA ALA A 120 -2.22 -3.77 9.15
C ALA A 120 -0.94 -3.49 8.35
N PHE A 121 -0.12 -4.53 8.15
CA PHE A 121 1.12 -4.45 7.36
C PHE A 121 0.88 -3.92 5.94
N VAL A 122 -0.08 -4.48 5.21
CA VAL A 122 -0.43 -4.05 3.84
C VAL A 122 -0.88 -2.58 3.78
N LYS A 123 -1.60 -2.09 4.81
CA LYS A 123 -1.99 -0.67 4.89
C LYS A 123 -0.76 0.22 5.06
N GLU A 124 0.12 -0.12 6.00
CA GLU A 124 1.34 0.64 6.23
C GLU A 124 2.26 0.66 5.01
N ASP A 125 2.48 -0.49 4.37
CA ASP A 125 3.29 -0.60 3.16
C ASP A 125 2.70 0.23 2.01
N SER A 126 1.38 0.17 1.79
CA SER A 126 0.73 0.99 0.76
C SER A 126 0.92 2.49 0.96
N ILE A 127 0.92 2.97 2.21
CA ILE A 127 1.15 4.38 2.56
C ILE A 127 2.63 4.74 2.32
N ARG A 128 3.56 3.90 2.78
CA ARG A 128 5.00 4.12 2.59
C ARG A 128 5.38 4.12 1.10
N ASN A 129 4.84 3.18 0.32
CA ASN A 129 5.05 3.08 -1.11
C ASN A 129 4.46 4.30 -1.85
N ALA A 130 3.27 4.78 -1.47
CA ALA A 130 2.71 6.01 -2.04
C ALA A 130 3.60 7.25 -1.81
N ILE A 131 4.12 7.42 -0.58
CA ILE A 131 5.04 8.51 -0.22
C ILE A 131 6.37 8.39 -0.98
N PHE A 132 6.93 7.17 -1.07
CA PHE A 132 8.17 6.91 -1.79
C PHE A 132 8.00 7.16 -3.30
N SER A 133 6.91 6.67 -3.89
CA SER A 133 6.58 6.88 -5.30
C SER A 133 6.42 8.35 -5.66
N ASP A 134 5.73 9.14 -4.82
CA ASP A 134 5.59 10.59 -5.03
C ASP A 134 6.93 11.32 -4.89
N SER A 135 7.77 10.94 -3.92
CA SER A 135 9.12 11.48 -3.74
C SER A 135 10.00 11.23 -4.97
N VAL A 136 10.00 9.99 -5.48
CA VAL A 136 10.73 9.61 -6.71
C VAL A 136 10.17 10.33 -7.94
N ARG A 137 8.85 10.48 -8.04
CA ARG A 137 8.18 11.22 -9.12
C ARG A 137 8.58 12.70 -9.12
N MET A 138 8.60 13.34 -7.96
CA MET A 138 9.03 14.74 -7.80
C MET A 138 10.48 14.93 -8.26
N VAL A 139 11.40 14.07 -7.79
CA VAL A 139 12.82 14.13 -8.19
C VAL A 139 13.00 13.92 -9.70
N ASN A 140 12.31 12.93 -10.28
CA ASN A 140 12.35 12.66 -11.72
C ASN A 140 11.79 13.83 -12.54
N PHE A 141 10.68 14.43 -12.12
CA PHE A 141 10.11 15.62 -12.75
C PHE A 141 11.09 16.80 -12.74
N GLN A 142 11.74 17.05 -11.60
CA GLN A 142 12.72 18.13 -11.46
C GLN A 142 13.97 17.89 -12.33
N ASN A 143 14.47 16.65 -12.41
CA ASN A 143 15.59 16.28 -13.28
C ASN A 143 15.23 16.46 -14.77
N MET A 144 14.07 15.97 -15.22
CA MET A 144 13.58 16.17 -16.60
C MET A 144 13.44 17.65 -16.94
N ARG A 145 12.91 18.46 -16.01
CA ARG A 145 12.76 19.91 -16.18
C ARG A 145 14.10 20.64 -16.22
N TRP A 146 15.07 20.25 -15.39
CA TRP A 146 16.44 20.75 -15.42
C TRP A 146 17.09 20.45 -16.78
N GLN A 147 17.03 19.21 -17.25
CA GLN A 147 17.57 18.81 -18.56
C GLN A 147 16.91 19.57 -19.71
N SER A 148 15.58 19.72 -19.70
CA SER A 148 14.85 20.52 -20.69
C SER A 148 15.27 21.99 -20.69
N SER A 149 15.46 22.57 -19.50
CA SER A 149 15.94 23.96 -19.34
C SER A 149 17.38 24.12 -19.85
N PHE A 150 18.28 23.23 -19.43
CA PHE A 150 19.68 23.22 -19.87
C PHE A 150 19.81 23.06 -21.38
N ASN A 151 19.06 22.13 -21.99
CA ASN A 151 19.02 21.97 -23.44
C ASN A 151 18.45 23.21 -24.15
N SER A 152 17.44 23.87 -23.58
CA SER A 152 16.89 25.11 -24.12
C SER A 152 17.83 26.31 -24.01
N LEU A 153 18.84 26.26 -23.13
CA LEU A 153 19.84 27.32 -22.96
C LEU A 153 21.11 27.05 -23.78
N MET A 154 21.60 25.81 -23.78
CA MET A 154 22.89 25.43 -24.38
C MET A 154 22.78 24.93 -25.82
N ASN A 155 21.64 24.31 -26.18
CA ASN A 155 21.41 23.68 -27.47
C ASN A 155 20.29 24.39 -28.28
N ALA A 156 19.99 25.65 -27.96
CA ALA A 156 19.03 26.46 -28.71
C ALA A 156 19.52 26.72 -30.14
N LYS A 157 18.93 26.01 -31.10
CA LYS A 157 19.02 26.39 -32.52
C LYS A 157 17.99 27.49 -32.78
N ALA A 158 18.31 28.42 -33.69
CA ALA A 158 17.34 29.39 -34.16
C ALA A 158 16.24 28.68 -34.97
N ASP A 159 15.03 28.59 -34.43
CA ASP A 159 13.87 28.10 -35.16
C ASP A 159 13.59 28.98 -36.38
N THR A 160 13.41 28.38 -37.56
CA THR A 160 13.10 29.09 -38.82
C THR A 160 11.62 29.36 -39.02
N LEU A 161 10.77 28.92 -38.08
CA LEU A 161 9.31 29.03 -38.16
C LEU A 161 8.80 30.35 -37.53
N PRO A 162 7.91 31.09 -38.22
CA PRO A 162 7.31 32.29 -37.64
C PRO A 162 6.25 31.91 -36.61
N TYR A 163 6.51 32.17 -35.33
CA TYR A 163 5.57 31.93 -34.24
C TYR A 163 4.82 33.20 -33.83
N GLY A 164 3.55 33.03 -33.42
CA GLY A 164 2.82 34.09 -32.72
C GLY A 164 3.39 34.31 -31.30
N ILE A 165 3.26 35.54 -30.79
CA ILE A 165 3.77 35.94 -29.46
C ILE A 165 3.31 34.97 -28.36
N ALA A 166 2.03 34.56 -28.39
CA ALA A 166 1.47 33.61 -27.43
C ALA A 166 2.15 32.22 -27.46
N GLU A 167 2.57 31.72 -28.63
CA GLU A 167 3.28 30.44 -28.72
C GLU A 167 4.73 30.57 -28.23
N ALA A 168 5.42 31.66 -28.59
CA ALA A 168 6.77 31.94 -28.11
C ALA A 168 6.81 32.05 -26.58
N THR A 169 5.87 32.81 -25.98
CA THR A 169 5.71 32.91 -24.53
C THR A 169 5.36 31.56 -23.90
N ARG A 170 4.45 30.77 -24.50
CA ARG A 170 4.11 29.42 -24.01
C ARG A 170 5.33 28.50 -23.99
N ARG A 171 6.12 28.44 -25.07
CA ARG A 171 7.34 27.61 -25.15
C ARG A 171 8.36 28.03 -24.07
N SER A 172 8.61 29.33 -23.92
CA SER A 172 9.49 29.87 -22.86
C SER A 172 9.01 29.52 -21.43
N LEU A 173 7.69 29.42 -21.22
CA LEU A 173 7.11 29.03 -19.93
C LEU A 173 7.05 27.52 -19.70
N THR A 174 7.13 26.69 -20.74
CA THR A 174 7.15 25.21 -20.58
C THR A 174 8.46 24.70 -19.99
N SER A 175 9.61 25.27 -20.36
CA SER A 175 10.90 24.92 -19.72
C SER A 175 10.91 25.29 -18.24
N THR A 176 10.30 26.43 -17.89
CA THR A 176 10.14 26.90 -16.50
C THR A 176 8.92 26.30 -15.78
N GLY A 177 8.17 25.37 -16.39
CA GLY A 177 6.99 24.71 -15.79
C GLY A 177 5.90 25.66 -15.27
N LEU A 178 5.95 26.94 -15.63
CA LEU A 178 4.92 27.95 -15.34
C LEU A 178 3.79 27.89 -16.38
N ASP A 179 3.94 27.05 -17.39
CA ASP A 179 2.92 26.75 -18.39
C ASP A 179 1.62 26.17 -17.80
N VAL A 180 1.66 25.59 -16.59
CA VAL A 180 0.45 25.16 -15.85
C VAL A 180 -0.52 26.34 -15.63
N ILE A 181 0.02 27.53 -15.34
CA ILE A 181 -0.77 28.74 -15.10
C ILE A 181 -1.53 29.16 -16.38
N TRP A 182 -0.89 28.97 -17.54
CA TRP A 182 -1.45 29.27 -18.86
C TRP A 182 -2.32 28.14 -19.43
N ARG A 183 -2.03 26.88 -19.10
CA ARG A 183 -2.88 25.72 -19.48
C ARG A 183 -4.21 25.70 -18.74
N ASN A 184 -4.22 26.19 -17.49
CA ASN A 184 -5.40 26.20 -16.64
C ASN A 184 -6.20 27.52 -16.70
N ASN A 185 -5.86 28.43 -17.64
CA ASN A 185 -6.51 29.73 -17.85
C ASN A 185 -6.82 30.52 -16.55
N ILE A 186 -5.89 30.51 -15.59
CA ILE A 186 -6.10 31.09 -14.24
C ILE A 186 -6.32 32.63 -14.28
N TYR A 187 -5.97 33.28 -15.39
CA TYR A 187 -6.17 34.72 -15.63
C TYR A 187 -7.31 35.05 -16.59
N GLU A 188 -8.00 34.06 -17.15
CA GLU A 188 -9.15 34.31 -18.02
C GLU A 188 -10.36 34.65 -17.14
N LYS A 189 -10.54 35.95 -16.86
CA LYS A 189 -11.76 36.46 -16.22
C LYS A 189 -12.97 35.95 -17.00
N PRO A 190 -14.04 35.43 -16.35
CA PRO A 190 -15.20 34.94 -17.07
C PRO A 190 -15.73 35.99 -18.03
N THR A 191 -15.59 35.74 -19.32
CA THR A 191 -16.13 36.61 -20.35
C THR A 191 -17.63 36.46 -20.34
N VAL A 192 -18.32 37.44 -19.72
CA VAL A 192 -19.78 37.53 -19.79
C VAL A 192 -20.14 37.59 -21.28
N SER A 193 -20.95 36.64 -21.72
CA SER A 193 -21.34 36.46 -23.12
C SER A 193 -22.09 37.69 -23.63
N ALA A 194 -21.34 38.63 -24.21
CA ALA A 194 -21.89 39.76 -24.94
C ALA A 194 -22.23 39.31 -26.37
N ALA A 195 -23.40 38.69 -26.51
CA ALA A 195 -23.95 38.41 -27.82
C ALA A 195 -24.24 39.71 -28.60
N THR A 196 -23.89 39.71 -29.88
CA THR A 196 -24.43 40.59 -30.94
C THR A 196 -24.09 42.09 -30.86
N VAL A 197 -23.03 42.50 -31.57
CA VAL A 197 -23.05 43.74 -32.39
C VAL A 197 -22.33 43.45 -33.72
N ASN A 198 -22.96 43.81 -34.84
CA ASN A 198 -22.44 43.60 -36.21
C ASN A 198 -21.33 44.60 -36.59
N PRO A 199 -20.44 44.27 -37.54
CA PRO A 199 -19.32 45.13 -37.93
C PRO A 199 -19.72 46.21 -38.96
N PRO A 200 -19.09 47.40 -38.92
CA PRO A 200 -19.03 48.32 -40.06
C PRO A 200 -17.64 48.30 -40.73
N GLN A 201 -17.60 48.10 -42.05
CA GLN A 201 -16.44 48.43 -42.89
C GLN A 201 -16.60 49.84 -43.47
N THR A 202 -15.58 50.71 -43.36
CA THR A 202 -15.20 51.68 -44.40
C THR A 202 -13.87 52.37 -44.07
N GLY A 203 -13.13 52.82 -45.09
CA GLY A 203 -12.10 53.86 -44.95
C GLY A 203 -10.68 53.43 -45.35
N SER A 204 -10.23 53.83 -46.54
CA SER A 204 -8.86 53.67 -47.04
C SER A 204 -7.96 54.87 -46.69
N THR A 205 -6.63 54.71 -46.88
CA THR A 205 -5.75 55.60 -47.71
C THR A 205 -4.38 55.93 -47.08
N GLN A 206 -3.29 55.83 -47.88
CA GLN A 206 -1.93 56.39 -47.71
C GLN A 206 -1.05 55.89 -46.52
N ALA A 207 0.29 55.84 -46.59
CA ALA A 207 1.22 55.78 -47.73
C ALA A 207 2.63 55.28 -47.28
N ALA A 208 3.47 54.97 -48.27
CA ALA A 208 4.90 54.61 -48.26
C ALA A 208 5.82 55.59 -47.45
N PRO A 209 7.12 55.28 -47.15
CA PRO A 209 7.97 54.44 -47.99
C PRO A 209 9.03 53.49 -47.39
N ASN A 210 9.40 52.60 -48.31
CA ASN A 210 10.61 51.80 -48.42
C ASN A 210 11.90 52.65 -48.31
N VAL A 211 12.93 52.13 -47.64
CA VAL A 211 14.34 52.44 -47.95
C VAL A 211 15.10 51.12 -47.99
N SER A 212 15.78 50.86 -49.10
CA SER A 212 16.55 49.63 -49.31
C SER A 212 17.94 49.72 -48.67
N SER A 213 18.47 48.56 -48.29
CA SER A 213 19.92 48.35 -48.14
C SER A 213 20.35 47.21 -49.08
N PRO A 214 21.46 47.36 -49.85
CA PRO A 214 21.83 46.38 -50.85
C PRO A 214 22.34 45.06 -50.30
N GLN A 215 22.21 44.05 -51.15
CA GLN A 215 22.66 42.67 -50.98
C GLN A 215 24.16 42.54 -51.25
N ALA A 216 24.90 41.85 -50.37
CA ALA A 216 26.24 41.33 -50.65
C ALA A 216 26.33 39.87 -50.16
N LYS A 217 26.92 39.01 -51.00
CA LYS A 217 26.99 37.55 -50.85
C LYS A 217 28.42 37.13 -50.36
N PRO A 218 28.77 35.84 -50.23
CA PRO A 218 29.39 35.31 -49.01
C PRO A 218 30.89 35.02 -49.18
N GLU A 219 31.53 34.58 -48.10
CA GLU A 219 32.80 33.87 -48.20
C GLU A 219 32.72 32.58 -47.36
N GLU A 220 33.10 31.48 -48.00
CA GLU A 220 32.99 30.10 -47.49
C GLU A 220 34.41 29.54 -47.37
N LEU A 221 34.76 28.93 -46.23
CA LEU A 221 35.91 28.05 -46.17
C LEU A 221 35.64 26.86 -45.24
N LYS A 222 35.59 25.66 -45.84
CA LYS A 222 35.65 24.37 -45.14
C LYS A 222 37.07 24.05 -44.69
N VAL A 223 37.21 23.35 -43.56
CA VAL A 223 38.23 22.31 -43.34
C VAL A 223 37.56 21.14 -42.61
N GLU A 224 37.95 19.91 -42.94
CA GLU A 224 37.32 18.64 -42.56
C GLU A 224 38.38 17.61 -42.11
N GLU A 225 37.91 16.58 -41.37
CA GLU A 225 38.62 15.44 -40.72
C GLU A 225 39.62 15.77 -39.57
N GLU A 226 39.91 14.89 -38.59
CA GLU A 226 39.49 13.49 -38.35
C GLU A 226 39.12 13.25 -36.84
N ALA A 227 39.13 11.99 -36.33
CA ALA A 227 38.85 11.63 -34.93
C ALA A 227 39.95 10.72 -34.31
N PRO A 228 39.81 10.33 -33.02
CA PRO A 228 39.88 8.88 -32.72
C PRO A 228 38.69 8.34 -31.93
N GLN A 229 38.43 7.04 -32.08
CA GLN A 229 37.24 6.33 -31.61
C GLN A 229 37.35 5.79 -30.18
N ALA A 230 36.21 5.73 -29.47
CA ALA A 230 35.97 4.79 -28.37
C ALA A 230 34.48 4.40 -28.32
N GLN A 231 34.17 3.10 -28.39
CA GLN A 231 32.79 2.58 -28.31
C GLN A 231 32.35 2.44 -26.84
N PRO A 232 31.05 2.62 -26.55
CA PRO A 232 30.33 1.51 -25.90
C PRO A 232 28.87 1.31 -26.37
N GLN A 233 28.60 0.08 -26.81
CA GLN A 233 27.37 -0.73 -26.69
C GLN A 233 25.96 -0.09 -26.84
N GLU A 234 25.21 -0.67 -27.78
CA GLU A 234 23.83 -0.35 -28.13
C GLU A 234 22.82 -0.84 -27.07
N VAL A 235 22.06 0.08 -26.47
CA VAL A 235 20.90 -0.23 -25.61
C VAL A 235 19.63 -0.07 -26.44
N LYS A 236 18.85 -1.15 -26.59
CA LYS A 236 17.56 -1.09 -27.30
C LYS A 236 16.60 -0.08 -26.64
N PRO A 237 15.85 0.71 -27.42
CA PRO A 237 14.93 1.69 -26.86
C PRO A 237 13.81 0.99 -26.08
N VAL A 238 13.64 1.38 -24.81
CA VAL A 238 12.42 1.10 -24.05
C VAL A 238 11.30 1.93 -24.65
N ASP A 239 10.19 1.29 -24.98
CA ASP A 239 8.99 1.95 -25.50
C ASP A 239 8.42 2.90 -24.43
N ASN A 240 8.66 4.20 -24.60
CA ASN A 240 8.14 5.25 -23.74
C ASN A 240 6.68 5.52 -24.08
N GLY A 241 5.82 4.55 -23.75
CA GLY A 241 4.38 4.66 -23.85
C GLY A 241 3.87 5.94 -23.15
N ARG A 242 3.39 6.89 -23.96
CA ARG A 242 2.71 8.10 -23.49
C ARG A 242 1.59 7.69 -22.52
N PRO A 243 1.44 8.32 -21.34
CA PRO A 243 0.36 7.97 -20.40
C PRO A 243 -0.99 8.38 -20.98
N THR A 244 -1.63 7.46 -21.71
CA THR A 244 -2.99 7.60 -22.22
C THR A 244 -3.99 7.00 -21.24
N ASP A 245 -4.81 7.88 -20.69
CA ASP A 245 -6.16 7.62 -20.17
C ASP A 245 -6.29 6.64 -18.97
N ILE A 246 -6.72 7.20 -17.83
CA ILE A 246 -6.88 6.52 -16.52
C ILE A 246 -8.13 5.60 -16.51
N ARG A 247 -8.81 5.41 -17.66
CA ARG A 247 -10.07 4.65 -17.79
C ARG A 247 -9.97 3.32 -18.55
N ARG A 248 -8.76 2.79 -18.83
CA ARG A 248 -8.62 1.46 -19.43
C ARG A 248 -8.51 0.39 -18.33
N PRO A 249 -9.39 -0.64 -18.28
CA PRO A 249 -9.26 -1.72 -17.31
C PRO A 249 -7.99 -2.55 -17.58
N LEU A 250 -7.38 -3.07 -16.51
CA LEU A 250 -6.19 -3.91 -16.63
C LEU A 250 -6.53 -5.22 -17.35
N GLN A 251 -5.73 -5.55 -18.36
CA GLN A 251 -5.80 -6.82 -19.09
C GLN A 251 -4.78 -7.80 -18.54
N ALA A 252 -5.16 -9.10 -18.53
CA ALA A 252 -4.24 -10.17 -18.20
C ALA A 252 -3.17 -10.33 -19.31
N PRO A 253 -2.01 -10.94 -19.04
CA PRO A 253 -0.93 -11.09 -20.02
C PRO A 253 -1.27 -11.96 -21.25
N ASP A 254 -2.43 -12.61 -21.32
CA ASP A 254 -2.93 -13.30 -22.52
C ASP A 254 -3.84 -12.41 -23.42
N GLY A 255 -4.11 -11.17 -23.02
CA GLY A 255 -4.95 -10.21 -23.75
C GLY A 255 -6.46 -10.31 -23.47
N SER A 256 -6.92 -11.26 -22.63
CA SER A 256 -8.32 -11.35 -22.24
C SER A 256 -8.71 -10.28 -21.21
N GLN A 257 -9.93 -9.74 -21.35
CA GLN A 257 -10.45 -8.70 -20.45
C GLN A 257 -11.03 -9.31 -19.18
N LEU A 258 -10.47 -8.96 -18.02
CA LEU A 258 -10.97 -9.40 -16.72
C LEU A 258 -12.34 -8.78 -16.43
N LYS A 259 -13.28 -9.59 -15.93
CA LYS A 259 -14.64 -9.12 -15.63
C LYS A 259 -14.63 -8.10 -14.48
N GLU A 260 -15.28 -6.97 -14.72
CA GLU A 260 -15.40 -5.86 -13.78
C GLU A 260 -16.17 -6.27 -12.52
N VAL A 261 -15.51 -6.21 -11.36
CA VAL A 261 -16.10 -6.52 -10.05
C VAL A 261 -16.87 -5.29 -9.57
N LYS A 262 -18.21 -5.37 -9.53
CA LYS A 262 -19.04 -4.27 -9.02
C LYS A 262 -18.69 -3.95 -7.56
N PRO A 263 -18.52 -2.66 -7.20
CA PRO A 263 -18.26 -2.28 -5.80
C PRO A 263 -19.45 -2.64 -4.91
N ARG A 264 -19.16 -3.15 -3.69
CA ARG A 264 -20.18 -3.36 -2.66
C ARG A 264 -20.79 -2.01 -2.27
N LYS A 265 -22.12 -1.97 -2.11
CA LYS A 265 -22.83 -0.79 -1.60
C LYS A 265 -22.31 -0.45 -0.19
N PRO A 266 -22.15 0.85 0.17
CA PRO A 266 -21.81 1.25 1.52
C PRO A 266 -22.93 0.84 2.49
N LEU A 267 -22.55 0.48 3.73
CA LEU A 267 -23.52 0.19 4.79
C LEU A 267 -24.26 1.47 5.20
N PRO A 268 -25.53 1.38 5.61
CA PRO A 268 -26.29 2.54 6.06
C PRO A 268 -25.74 3.10 7.37
N THR A 269 -25.61 4.42 7.44
CA THR A 269 -25.24 5.15 8.66
C THR A 269 -26.29 4.94 9.75
N ILE A 270 -25.83 4.54 10.94
CA ILE A 270 -26.67 4.45 12.14
C ILE A 270 -26.94 5.87 12.66
N GLN A 271 -28.19 6.15 13.02
CA GLN A 271 -28.65 7.44 13.59
C GLN A 271 -28.28 7.57 15.08
#